data_AF-A0A352D715-F1
#
_entry.id   AF-A0A352D715-F1
#
_cell.length_a   1.000
_cell.length_b   1.000
_cell.length_c   1.000
_cell.angle_alpha   90.00
_cell.angle_beta   90.00
_cell.angle_gamma   90.00
#
_symmetry.space_group_name_H-M   'P 1'
#
loop_
_entity.id
_entity.type
_entity.pdbx_description
1 polymer ?
#
loop_
_entity_poly.entity_id
_entity_poly.type
_entity_poly.pdbx_seq_one_letter_code
_entity_poly.pdbx_strand_id
1 'polypeptide(L)'
;MPFPRIFPQFPDGEKAGTGAGDGAGGDKSYRMILNGGFMIKETLSKIESAISKIQAADTREKAELVALLNKLKAELSALPESRMEEARSLAHFTETAAHEVTRTETSVQLKNLSISGIAYSVKGFEASHPKLVEMTNEICMMLARMGI
;
A
#
# COMPACT_ATOMS: atom_id res chain seq x y z
N MET A 1 -1.28 -4.35 -23.70
CA MET A 1 -1.47 -2.92 -24.01
C MET A 1 -0.77 -2.11 -22.92
N PRO A 2 0.09 -1.13 -23.25
CA PRO A 2 0.75 -0.31 -22.23
C PRO A 2 -0.24 0.72 -21.68
N PHE A 3 -0.31 0.86 -20.35
CA PHE A 3 -1.14 1.86 -19.68
C PHE A 3 -0.70 3.30 -20.04
N PRO A 4 -1.64 4.24 -20.26
CA PRO A 4 -1.31 5.64 -20.48
C PRO A 4 -0.70 6.25 -19.21
N ARG A 5 0.40 7.01 -19.37
CA ARG A 5 1.00 7.80 -18.28
C ARG A 5 0.05 8.94 -17.91
N ILE A 6 -0.69 8.78 -16.81
CA ILE A 6 -1.44 9.85 -16.18
C ILE A 6 -0.69 10.20 -14.88
N PHE A 7 0.35 11.03 -14.99
CA PHE A 7 0.95 11.70 -13.83
C PHE A 7 1.25 13.15 -14.20
N PRO A 8 0.82 14.13 -13.39
CA PRO A 8 1.46 15.44 -13.36
C PRO A 8 2.85 15.29 -12.72
N GLN A 9 3.84 15.94 -13.32
CA GLN A 9 5.22 16.00 -12.84
C GLN A 9 5.27 16.94 -11.63
N PHE A 10 5.50 16.40 -10.44
CA PHE A 10 5.72 17.22 -9.24
C PHE A 10 7.09 17.92 -9.36
N PRO A 11 7.18 19.25 -9.14
CA PRO A 11 8.44 19.97 -9.19
C PRO A 11 9.33 19.62 -7.99
N ASP A 12 10.64 19.52 -8.25
CA ASP A 12 11.70 19.24 -7.28
C ASP A 12 11.66 20.26 -6.12
N GLY A 13 11.34 19.76 -4.92
CA GLY A 13 11.33 20.53 -3.69
C GLY A 13 12.74 20.90 -3.23
N GLU A 14 13.13 22.13 -3.55
CA GLU A 14 13.74 23.16 -2.70
C GLU A 14 14.58 22.72 -1.48
N LYS A 15 15.82 23.27 -1.44
CA LYS A 15 16.84 23.08 -0.41
C LYS A 15 16.42 23.62 0.95
N ALA A 16 16.71 22.88 2.02
CA ALA A 16 16.73 23.40 3.39
C ALA A 16 18.08 23.13 4.07
N GLY A 17 18.79 24.21 4.37
CA GLY A 17 19.37 24.47 5.69
C GLY A 17 20.57 23.63 6.15
N THR A 18 21.76 24.19 5.98
CA THR A 18 22.96 23.92 6.77
C THR A 18 22.70 24.16 8.27
N GLY A 19 23.07 23.20 9.12
CA GLY A 19 23.09 23.35 10.58
C GLY A 19 23.95 22.27 11.21
N ALA A 20 25.13 22.67 11.69
CA ALA A 20 26.13 21.82 12.36
C ALA A 20 25.66 21.38 13.76
N GLY A 21 26.08 20.19 14.17
CA GLY A 21 25.89 19.66 15.52
C GLY A 21 26.61 18.32 15.69
N ASP A 22 27.77 18.39 16.34
CA ASP A 22 28.71 17.32 16.65
C ASP A 22 28.12 16.13 17.44
N GLY A 23 28.78 14.98 17.29
CA GLY A 23 29.01 14.06 18.40
C GLY A 23 28.05 12.86 18.52
N ALA A 24 28.51 11.70 18.05
CA ALA A 24 28.60 10.43 18.80
C ALA A 24 28.65 9.25 17.82
N GLY A 25 29.85 8.69 17.67
CA GLY A 25 30.05 7.36 17.12
C GLY A 25 29.53 6.30 18.10
N GLY A 26 28.87 5.29 17.56
CA GLY A 26 28.29 4.18 18.31
C GLY A 26 26.81 4.05 18.02
N ASP A 27 26.42 2.90 17.46
CA ASP A 27 25.02 2.47 17.30
C ASP A 27 24.20 3.02 16.11
N LYS A 28 24.66 2.77 14.88
CA LYS A 28 23.78 2.76 13.69
C LYS A 28 23.39 1.35 13.24
N SER A 29 24.00 0.32 13.82
CA SER A 29 23.80 -1.08 13.41
C SER A 29 22.57 -1.73 14.05
N TYR A 30 22.19 -1.35 15.28
CA TYR A 30 21.05 -1.96 15.96
C TYR A 30 19.70 -1.34 15.55
N ARG A 31 19.70 -0.10 15.02
CA ARG A 31 18.50 0.52 14.42
C ARG A 31 18.03 -0.16 13.15
N MET A 32 18.89 -0.78 12.34
CA MET A 32 18.42 -1.52 11.15
C MET A 32 17.74 -2.84 11.55
N ILE A 33 18.31 -3.61 12.48
CA ILE A 33 17.82 -4.96 12.82
C ILE A 33 16.48 -4.93 13.59
N LEU A 34 16.18 -3.84 14.31
CA LEU A 34 14.90 -3.67 15.02
C LEU A 34 13.79 -3.02 14.17
N ASN A 35 14.10 -2.46 13.00
CA ASN A 35 13.11 -1.74 12.17
C ASN A 35 12.27 -2.67 11.30
N GLY A 36 12.82 -3.75 10.73
CA GLY A 36 12.06 -4.66 9.86
C GLY A 36 10.81 -5.23 10.53
N GLY A 37 10.93 -5.64 11.79
CA GLY A 37 9.80 -6.15 12.59
C GLY A 37 8.75 -5.08 12.94
N PHE A 38 9.13 -3.81 13.02
CA PHE A 38 8.20 -2.70 13.23
C PHE A 38 7.49 -2.33 11.92
N MET A 39 8.24 -2.23 10.82
CA MET A 39 7.71 -1.87 9.50
C MET A 39 6.71 -2.89 8.95
N ILE A 40 6.95 -4.19 9.18
CA ILE A 40 5.97 -5.21 8.79
C ILE A 40 4.69 -5.09 9.62
N LYS A 41 4.79 -4.85 10.93
CA LYS A 41 3.62 -4.67 11.80
C LYS A 41 2.77 -3.47 11.39
N GLU A 42 3.39 -2.34 11.05
CA GLU A 42 2.67 -1.19 10.52
C GLU A 42 1.93 -1.51 9.21
N THR A 43 2.60 -2.23 8.30
CA THR A 43 2.03 -2.65 7.02
C THR A 43 0.80 -3.53 7.21
N LEU A 44 0.91 -4.54 8.06
CA LEU A 44 -0.19 -5.47 8.35
C LEU A 44 -1.34 -4.74 9.07
N SER A 45 -1.04 -3.81 9.97
CA SER A 45 -2.05 -3.01 10.69
C SER A 45 -2.88 -2.15 9.72
N LYS A 46 -2.28 -1.61 8.66
CA LYS A 46 -3.03 -0.85 7.63
C LYS A 46 -4.02 -1.74 6.87
N ILE A 47 -3.62 -2.95 6.53
CA ILE A 47 -4.53 -3.91 5.88
C ILE A 47 -5.65 -4.35 6.83
N GLU A 48 -5.35 -4.56 8.12
CA GLU A 48 -6.37 -4.86 9.14
C GLU A 48 -7.37 -3.70 9.34
N SER A 49 -6.87 -2.46 9.35
CA SER A 49 -7.70 -1.25 9.36
C SER A 49 -8.64 -1.21 8.16
N ALA A 50 -8.12 -1.51 6.96
CA ALA A 50 -8.93 -1.61 5.74
C ALA A 50 -10.05 -2.67 5.87
N ILE A 51 -9.69 -3.88 6.33
CA ILE A 51 -10.65 -4.98 6.55
C ILE A 51 -11.73 -4.57 7.55
N SER A 52 -11.35 -3.98 8.67
CA SER A 52 -12.28 -3.59 9.75
C SER A 52 -13.28 -2.53 9.29
N LYS A 53 -12.84 -1.59 8.45
CA LYS A 53 -13.71 -0.56 7.85
C LYS A 53 -14.70 -1.14 6.84
N ILE A 54 -14.30 -2.18 6.09
CA ILE A 54 -15.17 -2.84 5.11
C ILE A 54 -16.18 -3.78 5.78
N GLN A 55 -15.77 -4.51 6.83
CA GLN A 55 -16.64 -5.43 7.57
C GLN A 55 -17.87 -4.77 8.20
N ALA A 56 -17.87 -3.44 8.35
CA ALA A 56 -19.03 -2.69 8.84
C ALA A 56 -20.23 -2.70 7.87
N ALA A 57 -20.10 -3.26 6.66
CA ALA A 57 -21.17 -3.29 5.67
C ALA A 57 -21.35 -4.67 5.00
N ASP A 58 -22.61 -5.08 4.91
CA ASP A 58 -23.05 -6.48 4.74
C ASP A 58 -23.29 -6.89 3.28
N THR A 59 -22.41 -6.49 2.36
CA THR A 59 -22.55 -6.85 0.92
C THR A 59 -21.58 -7.94 0.49
N ARG A 60 -22.01 -8.76 -0.47
CA ARG A 60 -21.19 -9.85 -1.04
C ARG A 60 -19.85 -9.34 -1.58
N GLU A 61 -19.84 -8.21 -2.28
CA GLU A 61 -18.60 -7.65 -2.83
C GLU A 61 -17.63 -7.23 -1.71
N LYS A 62 -18.15 -6.75 -0.58
CA LYS A 62 -17.33 -6.39 0.58
C LYS A 62 -16.70 -7.61 1.24
N ALA A 63 -17.44 -8.71 1.36
CA ALA A 63 -16.91 -9.98 1.86
C ALA A 63 -15.79 -10.53 0.95
N GLU A 64 -15.97 -10.45 -0.37
CA GLU A 64 -14.95 -10.83 -1.34
C GLU A 64 -13.71 -9.93 -1.26
N LEU A 65 -13.89 -8.61 -1.09
CA LEU A 65 -12.77 -7.67 -0.90
C LEU A 65 -12.00 -7.97 0.40
N VAL A 66 -12.70 -8.25 1.50
CA VAL A 66 -12.08 -8.67 2.77
C VAL A 66 -11.27 -9.95 2.60
N ALA A 67 -11.76 -10.92 1.82
CA ALA A 67 -11.02 -12.14 1.55
C ALA A 67 -9.72 -11.86 0.78
N LEU A 68 -9.76 -10.99 -0.24
CA LEU A 68 -8.56 -10.57 -0.98
C LEU A 68 -7.56 -9.83 -0.11
N LEU A 69 -8.03 -8.92 0.76
CA LEU A 69 -7.17 -8.19 1.69
C LEU A 69 -6.48 -9.11 2.70
N ASN A 70 -7.17 -10.15 3.19
CA ASN A 70 -6.56 -11.15 4.06
C ASN A 70 -5.47 -11.96 3.35
N LYS A 71 -5.66 -12.28 2.07
CA LYS A 71 -4.61 -12.95 1.28
C LYS A 71 -3.42 -12.01 1.04
N LEU A 72 -3.66 -10.75 0.68
CA LEU A 72 -2.62 -9.74 0.53
C LEU A 72 -1.80 -9.61 1.82
N LYS A 73 -2.45 -9.54 2.98
CA LYS A 73 -1.80 -9.53 4.30
C LYS A 73 -0.85 -10.71 4.49
N ALA A 74 -1.28 -11.92 4.13
CA ALA A 74 -0.46 -13.13 4.26
C ALA A 74 0.78 -13.06 3.36
N GLU A 75 0.62 -12.65 2.11
CA GLU A 75 1.75 -12.48 1.18
C GLU A 75 2.73 -11.41 1.66
N LEU A 76 2.22 -10.26 2.12
CA LEU A 76 3.05 -9.18 2.66
C LEU A 76 3.84 -9.63 3.89
N SER A 77 3.27 -10.49 4.74
CA SER A 77 3.96 -11.05 5.90
C SER A 77 5.10 -12.01 5.55
N ALA A 78 5.07 -12.59 4.34
CA ALA A 78 6.10 -13.49 3.83
C ALA A 78 7.20 -12.76 3.03
N LEU A 79 7.07 -11.44 2.80
CA LEU A 79 8.05 -10.67 2.05
C LEU A 79 9.37 -10.47 2.83
N PRO A 80 10.51 -10.42 2.13
CA PRO A 80 11.79 -10.08 2.74
C PRO A 80 11.87 -8.61 3.14
N GLU A 81 12.70 -8.30 4.14
CA GLU A 81 12.87 -6.94 4.68
C GLU A 81 13.24 -5.90 3.60
N SER A 82 14.01 -6.31 2.58
CA SER A 82 14.41 -5.47 1.45
C SER A 82 13.25 -4.93 0.61
N ARG A 83 12.04 -5.50 0.75
CA ARG A 83 10.83 -5.10 0.01
C ARG A 83 9.80 -4.40 0.90
N MET A 84 10.12 -4.11 2.17
CA MET A 84 9.16 -3.57 3.13
C MET A 84 8.67 -2.16 2.80
N GLU A 85 9.46 -1.36 2.09
CA GLU A 85 9.02 -0.03 1.63
C GLU A 85 7.97 -0.12 0.51
N GLU A 86 8.19 -1.03 -0.44
CA GLU A 86 7.23 -1.33 -1.51
C GLU A 86 5.94 -1.92 -0.92
N ALA A 87 6.07 -2.84 0.04
CA ALA A 87 4.96 -3.43 0.78
C ALA A 87 4.15 -2.38 1.56
N ARG A 88 4.81 -1.43 2.23
CA ARG A 88 4.13 -0.32 2.94
C ARG A 88 3.35 0.58 2.01
N SER A 89 3.92 0.92 0.86
CA SER A 89 3.27 1.75 -0.15
C SER A 89 2.02 1.04 -0.67
N LEU A 90 2.15 -0.24 -1.02
CA LEU A 90 1.05 -1.09 -1.45
C LEU A 90 -0.07 -1.15 -0.40
N ALA A 91 0.27 -1.39 0.87
CA ALA A 91 -0.70 -1.43 1.96
C ALA A 91 -1.41 -0.09 2.19
N HIS A 92 -0.69 1.02 2.08
CA HIS A 92 -1.26 2.36 2.26
C HIS A 92 -2.25 2.74 1.17
N PHE A 93 -1.91 2.48 -0.10
CA PHE A 93 -2.84 2.73 -1.20
C PHE A 93 -4.04 1.78 -1.16
N THR A 94 -3.81 0.52 -0.77
CA THR A 94 -4.89 -0.46 -0.60
C THR A 94 -5.85 -0.03 0.50
N GLU A 95 -5.34 0.41 1.66
CA GLU A 95 -6.17 0.94 2.74
C GLU A 95 -6.98 2.15 2.28
N THR A 96 -6.34 3.11 1.60
CA THR A 96 -7.02 4.31 1.11
C THR A 96 -8.12 3.96 0.11
N ALA A 97 -7.84 3.07 -0.86
CA ALA A 97 -8.83 2.66 -1.85
C ALA A 97 -10.01 1.92 -1.22
N ALA A 98 -9.72 0.99 -0.30
CA ALA A 98 -10.71 0.26 0.48
C ALA A 98 -11.58 1.19 1.34
N HIS A 99 -10.98 2.22 1.94
CA HIS A 99 -11.72 3.19 2.72
C HIS A 99 -12.69 4.00 1.85
N GLU A 100 -12.23 4.48 0.69
CA GLU A 100 -13.07 5.29 -0.21
C GLU A 100 -14.32 4.52 -0.69
N VAL A 101 -14.21 3.23 -1.04
CA VAL A 101 -15.39 2.43 -1.46
C VAL A 101 -16.41 2.18 -0.34
N THR A 102 -16.01 2.39 0.92
CA THR A 102 -16.91 2.26 2.08
C THR A 102 -17.53 3.58 2.52
N ARG A 103 -17.05 4.71 1.97
CA ARG A 103 -17.47 6.05 2.35
C ARG A 103 -18.79 6.42 1.69
N THR A 104 -19.65 7.13 2.43
CA THR A 104 -20.94 7.65 1.93
C THR A 104 -20.79 8.66 0.80
N GLU A 105 -19.75 9.51 0.85
CA GLU A 105 -19.37 10.39 -0.25
C GLU A 105 -18.05 9.91 -0.84
N THR A 106 -18.16 9.13 -1.92
CA THR A 106 -17.02 8.51 -2.59
C THR A 106 -16.33 9.51 -3.53
N SER A 107 -15.01 9.73 -3.37
CA SER A 107 -14.24 10.50 -4.35
C SER A 107 -13.68 9.58 -5.44
N VAL A 108 -14.22 9.68 -6.66
CA VAL A 108 -13.73 8.92 -7.82
C VAL A 108 -12.24 9.22 -8.09
N GLN A 109 -11.80 10.44 -7.84
CA GLN A 109 -10.40 10.85 -8.04
C GLN A 109 -9.46 10.19 -7.03
N LEU A 110 -9.82 10.19 -5.73
CA LEU A 110 -9.01 9.53 -4.69
C LEU A 110 -8.97 8.01 -4.90
N LYS A 111 -10.09 7.41 -5.30
CA LYS A 111 -10.15 5.99 -5.65
C LYS A 111 -9.18 5.67 -6.79
N ASN A 112 -9.26 6.40 -7.91
CA ASN A 112 -8.40 6.16 -9.07
C ASN A 112 -6.92 6.40 -8.77
N LEU A 113 -6.61 7.42 -7.97
CA LEU A 113 -5.25 7.68 -7.49
C LEU A 113 -4.74 6.50 -6.65
N SER A 114 -5.55 5.99 -5.74
CA SER A 114 -5.19 4.86 -4.89
C SER A 114 -4.99 3.58 -5.71
N ILE A 115 -5.89 3.26 -6.65
CA ILE A 115 -5.74 2.12 -7.57
C ILE A 115 -4.46 2.26 -8.40
N SER A 116 -4.14 3.47 -8.87
CA SER A 116 -2.90 3.72 -9.61
C SER A 116 -1.66 3.56 -8.73
N GLY A 117 -1.73 4.00 -7.47
CA GLY A 117 -0.66 3.81 -6.48
C GLY A 117 -0.42 2.34 -6.14
N ILE A 118 -1.49 1.54 -6.04
CA ILE A 118 -1.44 0.08 -5.91
C ILE A 118 -0.70 -0.53 -7.12
N ALA A 119 -1.12 -0.19 -8.34
CA ALA A 119 -0.52 -0.69 -9.58
C ALA A 119 0.95 -0.26 -9.75
N TYR A 120 1.34 0.92 -9.26
CA TYR A 120 2.73 1.35 -9.28
C TYR A 120 3.57 0.57 -8.26
N SER A 121 3.06 0.42 -7.04
CA SER A 121 3.75 -0.28 -5.95
C SER A 121 4.00 -1.76 -6.28
N VAL A 122 3.13 -2.36 -7.10
CA VAL A 122 3.25 -3.77 -7.47
C VAL A 122 4.27 -4.06 -8.58
N LYS A 123 4.72 -3.05 -9.33
CA LYS A 123 5.69 -3.23 -10.43
C LYS A 123 7.03 -3.81 -9.96
N GLY A 124 7.49 -3.42 -8.78
CA GLY A 124 8.73 -3.95 -8.20
C GLY A 124 8.64 -5.44 -7.83
N PHE A 125 7.42 -5.98 -7.75
CA PHE A 125 7.14 -7.38 -7.47
C PHE A 125 6.92 -8.25 -8.71
N GLU A 126 6.75 -7.68 -9.92
CA GLU A 126 6.42 -8.43 -11.15
C GLU A 126 7.38 -9.59 -11.44
N ALA A 127 8.68 -9.38 -11.25
CA ALA A 127 9.70 -10.39 -11.53
C ALA A 127 9.90 -11.39 -10.38
N SER A 128 9.57 -11.02 -9.14
CA SER A 128 9.96 -11.78 -7.94
C SER A 128 8.78 -12.43 -7.22
N HIS A 129 7.59 -11.83 -7.29
CA HIS A 129 6.39 -12.27 -6.58
C HIS A 129 5.16 -12.13 -7.51
N PRO A 130 5.07 -12.92 -8.59
CA PRO A 130 3.98 -12.81 -9.56
C PRO A 130 2.60 -13.06 -8.94
N LYS A 131 2.51 -13.91 -7.90
CA LYS A 131 1.27 -14.17 -7.15
C LYS A 131 0.78 -12.92 -6.40
N LEU A 132 1.70 -12.14 -5.83
CA LEU A 132 1.35 -10.88 -5.17
C LEU A 132 0.79 -9.88 -6.19
N VAL A 133 1.36 -9.86 -7.40
CA VAL A 133 0.89 -9.01 -8.51
C VAL A 133 -0.51 -9.39 -8.95
N GLU A 134 -0.76 -10.69 -9.14
CA GLU A 134 -2.07 -11.21 -9.50
C GLU A 134 -3.14 -10.84 -8.47
N MET A 135 -2.89 -11.09 -7.18
CA MET A 135 -3.82 -10.72 -6.10
C MET A 135 -4.07 -9.22 -6.01
N THR A 136 -3.02 -8.43 -6.17
CA THR A 136 -3.13 -6.97 -6.16
C THR A 136 -3.98 -6.47 -7.33
N ASN A 137 -3.87 -7.11 -8.49
CA ASN A 137 -4.70 -6.83 -9.65
C ASN A 137 -6.16 -7.22 -9.42
N GLU A 138 -6.42 -8.36 -8.78
CA GLU A 138 -7.78 -8.74 -8.36
C GLU A 138 -8.40 -7.68 -7.43
N ILE A 139 -7.64 -7.18 -6.45
CA ILE A 139 -8.07 -6.08 -5.57
C ILE A 139 -8.40 -4.83 -6.38
N CYS A 140 -7.55 -4.44 -7.34
CA CYS A 140 -7.82 -3.28 -8.20
C CYS A 140 -9.11 -3.45 -9.00
N MET A 141 -9.35 -4.61 -9.59
CA MET A 141 -10.58 -4.90 -10.33
C MET A 141 -11.81 -4.87 -9.43
N MET A 142 -11.71 -5.40 -8.21
CA MET A 142 -12.79 -5.38 -7.23
C MET A 142 -13.13 -3.95 -6.80
N LEU A 143 -12.13 -3.15 -6.44
CA LEU A 143 -12.29 -1.74 -6.09
C LEU A 143 -12.84 -0.90 -7.24
N ALA A 144 -12.44 -1.21 -8.48
CA ALA A 144 -12.96 -0.55 -9.66
C ALA A 144 -14.47 -0.80 -9.81
N ARG A 145 -14.93 -2.05 -9.64
CA ARG A 145 -16.34 -2.46 -9.73
C ARG A 145 -17.22 -1.83 -8.64
N MET A 146 -16.71 -1.68 -7.41
CA MET A 146 -17.48 -1.18 -6.26
C MET A 146 -17.70 0.35 -6.25
N GLY A 147 -17.16 1.08 -7.22
CA GLY A 147 -17.34 2.53 -7.33
C GLY A 147 -17.72 2.99 -8.74
N ILE A 148 -18.44 2.14 -9.48
CA ILE A 148 -19.17 2.49 -10.71
C ILE A 148 -20.61 2.78 -10.29
#